data_AF-A0A1J7GH55-F1
#
_entry.id   AF-A0A1J7GH55-F1
#
_cell.length_a   1.000
_cell.length_b   1.000
_cell.length_c   1.000
_cell.angle_alpha   90.00
_cell.angle_beta   90.00
_cell.angle_gamma   90.00
#
_symmetry.space_group_name_H-M   'P 1'
#
loop_
_entity.id
_entity.type
_entity.pdbx_description
1 polymer ?
#
loop_
_entity_poly.entity_id
_entity_poly.type
_entity_poly.pdbx_seq_one_letter_code
_entity_poly.pdbx_strand_id
1 'polypeptide(L)'
;MEPIQESPKACDSPGNVGSPKPSKNFIDTTAPIESVKDAVSKFGGNVYWRGRRTQSMEKSKLEGLNFGKPDTAEELENTKKLIEELKVKLENVEREEGEAKEEVEIVSLKIEEMEQDIVNEASIEAKAQVEVEKARHAAAVSDLKFIRRELDSLHKEYDSMVSGRDIVVKRADEAVAASKEVEKELGDLTAEFISTKESLDFVRAAHLDAEEQGLGVMDEECHNLKVEFEQAEEEFQRLNQEVLSARVLKSKLDASSSLLRDLKDELSAYMESKMKDEGDKERKKELEEVKLNIEKATAEVKNLREASASLQLNLQQEKSVLTNLRQSEETASAAVVTLQEELEKTRSAIAFLKMKEEEAREMMIELPKKLQQAEQDADEAKALAQTAQLELVEAKEEAEQAKARASTLESRLLTSQKEIKAAKVSEKLAKESIKALEKSESSRNNNDTNSSVTITLDEYHELSKRSYKAEEQARARVAAANSQIDMAKESELRSLEMLEELNEELAVRRESLNIATENAEKARQGKLALEEELRTWRAEQEQQMSDITTSEAATEPVHDLLSSKGKAPLNNAETGSAPDTKSKKKKKSLFPAKVVMFFSKRKTHPTK
;
A
#
# COMPACT_ATOMS: atom_id res chain seq x y z
N MET A 1 30.93 -19.07 11.27
CA MET A 1 31.69 -19.50 12.47
C MET A 1 30.70 -19.83 13.56
N GLU A 2 31.11 -20.68 14.49
CA GLU A 2 30.36 -21.27 15.61
C GLU A 2 30.24 -20.30 16.81
N PRO A 3 29.49 -20.57 17.91
CA PRO A 3 29.37 -21.88 18.57
C PRO A 3 27.97 -22.40 18.94
N ILE A 4 27.97 -23.69 19.26
CA ILE A 4 26.90 -24.52 19.84
C ILE A 4 27.13 -24.62 21.36
N GLN A 5 26.08 -24.77 22.18
CA GLN A 5 26.02 -25.57 23.41
C GLN A 5 24.55 -25.68 23.89
N GLU A 6 23.94 -26.86 23.97
CA GLU A 6 24.00 -27.91 25.02
C GLU A 6 23.00 -27.70 26.20
N SER A 7 22.53 -28.82 26.75
CA SER A 7 21.49 -28.89 27.80
C SER A 7 22.07 -28.89 29.21
N PRO A 8 21.20 -28.74 30.22
CA PRO A 8 21.30 -29.64 31.37
C PRO A 8 19.98 -30.34 31.74
N LYS A 9 20.11 -31.49 32.42
CA LYS A 9 19.02 -32.18 33.14
C LYS A 9 19.02 -31.74 34.61
N ALA A 10 17.88 -31.79 35.29
CA ALA A 10 17.59 -32.77 36.36
C ALA A 10 16.55 -32.28 37.38
N CYS A 11 15.78 -33.24 37.93
CA CYS A 11 14.97 -33.14 39.16
C CYS A 11 13.76 -32.17 39.10
N ASP A 12 12.70 -32.31 39.91
CA ASP A 12 12.57 -33.05 41.19
C ASP A 12 11.59 -34.23 41.20
N SER A 13 11.72 -35.06 42.24
CA SER A 13 10.69 -35.95 42.78
C SER A 13 10.97 -36.20 44.26
N PRO A 14 9.96 -36.07 45.14
CA PRO A 14 9.60 -37.23 45.96
C PRO A 14 8.08 -37.35 46.22
N GLY A 15 7.51 -38.51 46.57
CA GLY A 15 8.10 -39.86 46.65
C GLY A 15 7.43 -40.75 47.71
N ASN A 16 7.80 -42.05 47.73
CA ASN A 16 7.59 -43.02 48.85
C ASN A 16 6.12 -43.44 49.16
N VAL A 17 5.79 -44.62 49.70
CA VAL A 17 6.48 -45.87 50.15
C VAL A 17 5.58 -47.05 49.69
N GLY A 18 6.01 -48.28 49.37
CA GLY A 18 7.34 -48.90 49.37
C GLY A 18 7.31 -50.36 48.87
N SER A 19 8.31 -51.16 49.27
CA SER A 19 8.57 -52.53 48.78
C SER A 19 8.58 -53.57 49.93
N PRO A 20 8.81 -54.89 49.72
CA PRO A 20 10.12 -55.43 49.34
C PRO A 20 10.12 -56.57 48.29
N LYS A 21 11.34 -56.99 47.90
CA LYS A 21 11.70 -58.16 47.05
C LYS A 21 12.29 -59.28 47.95
N PRO A 22 13.00 -60.34 47.48
CA PRO A 22 12.99 -61.07 46.20
C PRO A 22 12.90 -62.62 46.42
N SER A 23 13.45 -63.42 45.48
CA SER A 23 13.59 -64.89 45.46
C SER A 23 12.35 -65.66 44.98
N LYS A 24 12.46 -66.85 44.39
CA LYS A 24 13.61 -67.79 44.37
C LYS A 24 13.68 -68.54 43.02
N ASN A 25 14.88 -68.79 42.49
CA ASN A 25 15.04 -69.59 41.27
C ASN A 25 14.76 -71.07 41.56
N PHE A 26 14.08 -71.75 40.63
CA PHE A 26 14.25 -73.19 40.43
C PHE A 26 14.07 -73.50 38.94
N ILE A 27 15.18 -73.83 38.26
CA ILE A 27 15.15 -74.54 36.99
C ILE A 27 15.23 -76.01 37.37
N ASP A 28 14.24 -76.81 37.02
CA ASP A 28 14.37 -78.26 37.19
C ASP A 28 15.29 -78.80 36.09
N THR A 29 16.39 -79.42 36.52
CA THR A 29 17.38 -80.06 35.65
C THR A 29 17.54 -81.54 36.02
N THR A 30 16.47 -82.18 36.50
CA THR A 30 16.44 -83.63 36.67
C THR A 30 16.39 -84.36 35.32
N ALA A 31 16.82 -85.63 35.32
CA ALA A 31 17.01 -86.40 34.10
C ALA A 31 15.69 -86.72 33.38
N PRO A 32 15.69 -87.03 32.06
CA PRO A 32 14.51 -87.50 31.37
C PRO A 32 13.89 -88.71 32.06
N ILE A 33 12.56 -88.75 32.14
CA ILE A 33 11.83 -89.94 32.61
C ILE A 33 12.04 -91.11 31.64
N GLU A 34 12.96 -91.99 32.00
CA GLU A 34 13.25 -93.22 31.26
C GLU A 34 12.02 -94.15 31.26
N SER A 35 11.59 -94.57 30.06
CA SER A 35 10.46 -95.49 29.82
C SER A 35 9.05 -94.94 30.07
N VAL A 36 8.23 -94.95 29.01
CA VAL A 36 6.81 -94.54 28.98
C VAL A 36 5.89 -95.50 29.78
N LYS A 37 6.42 -96.57 30.38
CA LYS A 37 5.59 -97.65 30.98
C LYS A 37 4.93 -97.32 32.32
N ASP A 38 5.55 -96.54 33.20
CA ASP A 38 5.05 -96.40 34.58
C ASP A 38 3.93 -95.36 34.76
N ALA A 39 3.77 -94.43 33.82
CA ALA A 39 2.67 -93.46 33.83
C ALA A 39 1.28 -94.10 33.64
N VAL A 40 1.23 -95.31 33.06
CA VAL A 40 -0.02 -96.02 32.71
C VAL A 40 -0.70 -96.67 33.95
N SER A 41 0.00 -96.76 35.09
CA SER A 41 -0.47 -97.52 36.26
C SER A 41 -1.51 -96.80 37.15
N LYS A 42 -1.90 -95.55 36.84
CA LYS A 42 -2.87 -94.77 37.65
C LYS A 42 -4.25 -94.53 37.04
N PHE A 43 -4.48 -94.91 35.79
CA PHE A 43 -5.81 -94.92 35.17
C PHE A 43 -6.06 -96.28 34.52
N GLY A 44 -6.67 -97.20 35.28
CA GLY A 44 -6.94 -98.55 34.82
C GLY A 44 -8.00 -98.60 33.72
N GLY A 45 -7.65 -99.09 32.53
CA GLY A 45 -8.54 -99.08 31.36
C GLY A 45 -8.08 -99.91 30.16
N ASN A 46 -7.38 -101.03 30.37
CA ASN A 46 -6.88 -101.86 29.27
C ASN A 46 -7.99 -102.76 28.67
N VAL A 47 -8.60 -102.34 27.57
CA VAL A 47 -9.69 -103.06 26.88
C VAL A 47 -9.19 -103.70 25.57
N TYR A 48 -8.87 -104.98 25.62
CA TYR A 48 -8.59 -105.78 24.42
C TYR A 48 -9.88 -106.11 23.66
N TRP A 49 -10.02 -105.59 22.44
CA TRP A 49 -11.02 -106.07 21.48
C TRP A 49 -10.57 -107.40 20.86
N ARG A 50 -10.78 -108.52 21.58
CA ARG A 50 -10.60 -109.88 21.04
C ARG A 50 -11.60 -110.86 21.62
N GLY A 51 -12.54 -111.31 20.79
CA GLY A 51 -13.31 -112.53 20.98
C GLY A 51 -14.54 -112.41 21.88
N ARG A 52 -15.73 -112.38 21.26
CA ARG A 52 -16.98 -112.82 21.89
C ARG A 52 -17.76 -113.72 20.93
N ARG A 53 -17.46 -115.02 20.98
CA ARG A 53 -18.25 -116.09 20.35
C ARG A 53 -18.87 -116.93 21.47
N THR A 54 -20.13 -117.35 21.29
CA THR A 54 -20.86 -118.36 22.10
C THR A 54 -20.85 -118.21 23.63
N GLN A 55 -21.97 -117.80 24.21
CA GLN A 55 -22.90 -118.72 24.91
C GLN A 55 -24.07 -117.95 25.53
N SER A 56 -25.30 -118.30 25.11
CA SER A 56 -26.52 -118.13 25.90
C SER A 56 -27.62 -118.99 25.29
N MET A 57 -27.71 -120.26 25.71
CA MET A 57 -28.83 -121.15 25.44
C MET A 57 -29.25 -121.88 26.71
N GLU A 58 -30.03 -121.18 27.52
CA GLU A 58 -30.97 -121.78 28.46
C GLU A 58 -32.29 -121.05 28.28
N LYS A 59 -33.49 -121.65 28.28
CA LYS A 59 -34.05 -123.01 28.24
C LYS A 59 -35.50 -122.81 28.70
N SER A 60 -36.38 -123.79 28.47
CA SER A 60 -37.79 -123.82 28.92
C SER A 60 -38.77 -122.96 28.09
N LYS A 61 -40.00 -123.42 27.81
CA LYS A 61 -40.58 -124.77 28.04
C LYS A 61 -41.80 -125.05 27.14
N LEU A 62 -41.77 -126.21 26.46
CA LEU A 62 -42.90 -127.10 26.10
C LEU A 62 -42.19 -128.37 25.54
N GLU A 63 -42.26 -129.60 26.06
CA GLU A 63 -43.42 -130.43 26.43
C GLU A 63 -44.33 -130.70 25.20
N GLY A 64 -44.23 -131.81 24.46
CA GLY A 64 -43.20 -132.88 24.42
C GLY A 64 -43.75 -134.30 24.63
N LEU A 65 -43.46 -135.25 23.72
CA LEU A 65 -43.74 -136.68 23.93
C LEU A 65 -42.84 -137.65 23.11
N ASN A 66 -42.10 -138.49 23.84
CA ASN A 66 -41.56 -139.84 23.54
C ASN A 66 -41.03 -140.23 22.13
N PHE A 67 -39.79 -140.72 22.11
CA PHE A 67 -39.11 -141.32 20.95
C PHE A 67 -39.68 -142.69 20.55
N GLY A 68 -39.95 -142.85 19.24
CA GLY A 68 -40.09 -144.14 18.55
C GLY A 68 -39.58 -144.00 17.11
N LYS A 69 -38.58 -144.80 16.71
CA LYS A 69 -37.92 -144.74 15.39
C LYS A 69 -38.90 -145.09 14.24
N PRO A 70 -38.58 -144.70 12.99
CA PRO A 70 -37.96 -143.43 12.55
C PRO A 70 -38.62 -142.85 11.28
N ASP A 71 -38.43 -141.57 10.97
CA ASP A 71 -38.65 -141.05 9.61
C ASP A 71 -37.66 -139.95 9.24
N THR A 72 -36.75 -140.23 8.30
CA THR A 72 -35.65 -139.33 7.91
C THR A 72 -36.03 -138.31 6.84
N ALA A 73 -37.33 -138.20 6.52
CA ALA A 73 -37.83 -137.35 5.44
C ALA A 73 -38.12 -135.91 5.88
N GLU A 74 -38.81 -135.71 7.00
CA GLU A 74 -39.24 -134.37 7.42
C GLU A 74 -38.09 -133.46 7.87
N GLU A 75 -37.07 -134.01 8.54
CA GLU A 75 -35.86 -133.25 8.89
C GLU A 75 -35.09 -132.80 7.63
N LEU A 76 -35.05 -133.64 6.60
CA LEU A 76 -34.44 -133.30 5.30
C LEU A 76 -35.25 -132.21 4.59
N GLU A 77 -36.59 -132.27 4.66
CA GLU A 77 -37.45 -131.27 4.03
C GLU A 77 -37.41 -129.91 4.73
N ASN A 78 -37.32 -129.91 6.06
CA ASN A 78 -37.19 -128.68 6.85
C ASN A 78 -35.79 -128.06 6.72
N THR A 79 -34.72 -128.87 6.62
CA THR A 79 -33.36 -128.35 6.36
C THR A 79 -33.22 -127.80 4.94
N LYS A 80 -33.83 -128.40 3.91
CA LYS A 80 -33.92 -127.80 2.56
C LYS A 80 -34.55 -126.41 2.60
N LYS A 81 -35.71 -126.25 3.24
CA LYS A 81 -36.43 -124.96 3.33
C LYS A 81 -35.58 -123.88 4.00
N LEU A 82 -34.86 -124.23 5.07
CA LEU A 82 -33.93 -123.32 5.72
C LEU A 82 -32.74 -122.95 4.81
N ILE A 83 -32.23 -123.89 4.01
CA ILE A 83 -31.16 -123.63 3.02
C ILE A 83 -31.67 -122.70 1.92
N GLU A 84 -32.90 -122.87 1.41
CA GLU A 84 -33.50 -121.97 0.43
C GLU A 84 -33.75 -120.57 1.00
N GLU A 85 -34.28 -120.46 2.23
CA GLU A 85 -34.49 -119.17 2.91
C GLU A 85 -33.16 -118.43 3.15
N LEU A 86 -32.11 -119.15 3.57
CA LEU A 86 -30.76 -118.60 3.73
C LEU A 86 -30.14 -118.22 2.38
N LYS A 87 -30.40 -118.96 1.31
CA LYS A 87 -29.93 -118.64 -0.04
C LYS A 87 -30.57 -117.35 -0.56
N VAL A 88 -31.89 -117.18 -0.41
CA VAL A 88 -32.59 -115.94 -0.81
C VAL A 88 -32.12 -114.74 0.02
N LYS A 89 -31.80 -114.93 1.31
CA LYS A 89 -31.20 -113.88 2.14
C LYS A 89 -29.78 -113.53 1.69
N LEU A 90 -28.96 -114.52 1.31
CA LEU A 90 -27.64 -114.27 0.75
C LEU A 90 -27.73 -113.51 -0.58
N GLU A 91 -28.60 -113.94 -1.49
CA GLU A 91 -28.84 -113.31 -2.80
C GLU A 91 -29.42 -111.88 -2.69
N ASN A 92 -30.14 -111.58 -1.60
CA ASN A 92 -30.53 -110.20 -1.27
C ASN A 92 -29.35 -109.37 -0.73
N VAL A 93 -28.57 -109.91 0.21
CA VAL A 93 -27.40 -109.22 0.77
C VAL A 93 -26.32 -108.97 -0.29
N GLU A 94 -26.11 -109.91 -1.21
CA GLU A 94 -25.19 -109.75 -2.36
C GLU A 94 -25.67 -108.65 -3.32
N ARG A 95 -27.00 -108.42 -3.43
CA ARG A 95 -27.58 -107.32 -4.20
C ARG A 95 -27.47 -105.98 -3.47
N GLU A 96 -27.81 -105.95 -2.19
CA GLU A 96 -27.66 -104.77 -1.31
C GLU A 96 -26.17 -104.33 -1.23
N GLU A 97 -25.23 -105.28 -1.22
CA GLU A 97 -23.78 -105.00 -1.30
C GLU A 97 -23.35 -104.49 -2.69
N GLY A 98 -24.05 -104.88 -3.76
CA GLY A 98 -23.87 -104.34 -5.11
C GLY A 98 -24.38 -102.90 -5.23
N GLU A 99 -25.63 -102.66 -4.83
CA GLU A 99 -26.28 -101.35 -4.79
C GLU A 99 -25.47 -100.37 -3.92
N ALA A 100 -25.02 -100.78 -2.73
CA ALA A 100 -24.19 -99.96 -1.86
C ALA A 100 -22.79 -99.65 -2.44
N LYS A 101 -22.23 -100.49 -3.31
CA LYS A 101 -20.96 -100.19 -4.02
C LYS A 101 -21.18 -99.16 -5.11
N GLU A 102 -22.27 -99.28 -5.87
CA GLU A 102 -22.63 -98.31 -6.91
C GLU A 102 -22.93 -96.93 -6.29
N GLU A 103 -23.65 -96.88 -5.16
CA GLU A 103 -23.82 -95.64 -4.38
C GLU A 103 -22.49 -95.05 -3.89
N VAL A 104 -21.56 -95.88 -3.38
CA VAL A 104 -20.24 -95.42 -2.93
C VAL A 104 -19.38 -94.92 -4.10
N GLU A 105 -19.44 -95.55 -5.28
CA GLU A 105 -18.72 -95.09 -6.47
C GLU A 105 -19.28 -93.75 -6.99
N ILE A 106 -20.61 -93.59 -7.02
CA ILE A 106 -21.28 -92.32 -7.35
C ILE A 106 -20.90 -91.21 -6.36
N VAL A 107 -20.86 -91.50 -5.06
CA VAL A 107 -20.45 -90.54 -4.03
C VAL A 107 -18.96 -90.19 -4.16
N SER A 108 -18.09 -91.16 -4.45
CA SER A 108 -16.66 -90.91 -4.67
C SER A 108 -16.42 -89.99 -5.86
N LEU A 109 -17.04 -90.27 -7.00
CA LEU A 109 -16.95 -89.42 -8.20
C LEU A 109 -17.49 -88.00 -7.94
N LYS A 110 -18.54 -87.86 -7.11
CA LYS A 110 -19.07 -86.54 -6.77
C LYS A 110 -18.16 -85.76 -5.80
N ILE A 111 -17.42 -86.44 -4.93
CA ILE A 111 -16.37 -85.82 -4.10
C ILE A 111 -15.21 -85.34 -4.98
N GLU A 112 -14.72 -86.18 -5.90
CA GLU A 112 -13.64 -85.81 -6.84
C GLU A 112 -14.03 -84.59 -7.72
N GLU A 113 -15.27 -84.53 -8.22
CA GLU A 113 -15.78 -83.35 -8.95
C GLU A 113 -15.76 -82.10 -8.07
N MET A 114 -16.24 -82.19 -6.82
CA MET A 114 -16.26 -81.05 -5.89
C MET A 114 -14.87 -80.59 -5.47
N GLU A 115 -13.93 -81.51 -5.23
CA GLU A 115 -12.53 -81.17 -4.93
C GLU A 115 -11.87 -80.46 -6.12
N GLN A 116 -12.12 -80.95 -7.35
CA GLN A 116 -11.58 -80.35 -8.56
C GLN A 116 -12.16 -78.95 -8.82
N ASP A 117 -13.44 -78.73 -8.57
CA ASP A 117 -14.10 -77.41 -8.62
C ASP A 117 -13.52 -76.44 -7.58
N ILE A 118 -13.36 -76.86 -6.32
CA ILE A 118 -12.78 -76.03 -5.25
C ILE A 118 -11.36 -75.57 -5.62
N VAL A 119 -10.54 -76.46 -6.18
CA VAL A 119 -9.18 -76.13 -6.65
C VAL A 119 -9.22 -75.15 -7.84
N ASN A 120 -10.19 -75.29 -8.74
CA ASN A 120 -10.36 -74.39 -9.88
C ASN A 120 -10.84 -72.99 -9.45
N GLU A 121 -11.86 -72.91 -8.60
CA GLU A 121 -12.43 -71.67 -8.05
C GLU A 121 -11.35 -70.86 -7.32
N ALA A 122 -10.61 -71.48 -6.39
CA ALA A 122 -9.50 -70.83 -5.68
C ALA A 122 -8.36 -70.39 -6.62
N SER A 123 -8.11 -71.15 -7.69
CA SER A 123 -7.12 -70.80 -8.72
C SER A 123 -7.56 -69.61 -9.58
N ILE A 124 -8.87 -69.43 -9.80
CA ILE A 124 -9.45 -68.30 -10.51
C ILE A 124 -9.46 -67.06 -9.62
N GLU A 125 -9.91 -67.16 -8.36
CA GLU A 125 -9.95 -66.02 -7.45
C GLU A 125 -8.54 -65.47 -7.17
N ALA A 126 -7.55 -66.35 -6.92
CA ALA A 126 -6.16 -65.93 -6.72
C ALA A 126 -5.58 -65.21 -7.95
N LYS A 127 -5.92 -65.63 -9.18
CA LYS A 127 -5.52 -64.94 -10.42
C LYS A 127 -6.20 -63.58 -10.54
N ALA A 128 -7.51 -63.51 -10.29
CA ALA A 128 -8.28 -62.27 -10.35
C ALA A 128 -7.75 -61.22 -9.37
N GLN A 129 -7.47 -61.61 -8.11
CA GLN A 129 -6.85 -60.72 -7.12
C GLN A 129 -5.46 -60.23 -7.57
N VAL A 130 -4.64 -61.10 -8.15
CA VAL A 130 -3.32 -60.72 -8.71
C VAL A 130 -3.44 -59.78 -9.91
N GLU A 131 -4.45 -59.91 -10.76
CA GLU A 131 -4.69 -58.97 -11.87
C GLU A 131 -5.23 -57.62 -11.38
N VAL A 132 -6.11 -57.60 -10.37
CA VAL A 132 -6.57 -56.37 -9.72
C VAL A 132 -5.39 -55.60 -9.09
N GLU A 133 -4.47 -56.28 -8.40
CA GLU A 133 -3.29 -55.62 -7.83
C GLU A 133 -2.28 -55.17 -8.89
N LYS A 134 -2.10 -55.93 -10.00
CA LYS A 134 -1.32 -55.47 -11.16
C LYS A 134 -1.92 -54.21 -11.78
N ALA A 135 -3.24 -54.14 -11.93
CA ALA A 135 -3.94 -52.97 -12.48
C ALA A 135 -3.81 -51.76 -11.55
N ARG A 136 -3.99 -51.94 -10.23
CA ARG A 136 -3.76 -50.90 -9.21
C ARG A 136 -2.32 -50.38 -9.23
N HIS A 137 -1.34 -51.27 -9.37
CA HIS A 137 0.07 -50.86 -9.47
C HIS A 137 0.36 -50.11 -10.79
N ALA A 138 -0.21 -50.55 -11.92
CA ALA A 138 -0.05 -49.87 -13.21
C ALA A 138 -0.68 -48.47 -13.22
N ALA A 139 -1.82 -48.28 -12.55
CA ALA A 139 -2.41 -46.97 -12.31
C ALA A 139 -1.49 -46.08 -11.47
N ALA A 140 -1.08 -46.53 -10.27
CA ALA A 140 -0.20 -45.76 -9.39
C ALA A 140 1.16 -45.40 -10.02
N VAL A 141 1.72 -46.26 -10.88
CA VAL A 141 2.93 -45.97 -11.67
C VAL A 141 2.67 -44.93 -12.77
N SER A 142 1.45 -44.87 -13.31
CA SER A 142 1.05 -43.86 -14.29
C SER A 142 0.81 -42.50 -13.62
N ASP A 143 0.21 -42.50 -12.42
CA ASP A 143 0.03 -41.30 -11.60
C ASP A 143 1.37 -40.72 -11.14
N LEU A 144 2.31 -41.57 -10.69
CA LEU A 144 3.68 -41.11 -10.36
C LEU A 144 4.42 -40.54 -11.58
N LYS A 145 4.20 -41.07 -12.79
CA LYS A 145 4.72 -40.50 -14.04
C LYS A 145 4.01 -39.19 -14.42
N PHE A 146 2.78 -38.97 -13.96
CA PHE A 146 2.03 -37.73 -14.17
C PHE A 146 2.52 -36.64 -13.22
N ILE A 147 2.50 -36.90 -11.91
CA ILE A 147 3.00 -36.00 -10.86
C ILE A 147 4.46 -35.61 -11.14
N ARG A 148 5.30 -36.55 -11.59
CA ARG A 148 6.68 -36.21 -11.99
C ARG A 148 6.74 -35.22 -13.16
N ARG A 149 5.89 -35.35 -14.18
CA ARG A 149 5.86 -34.43 -15.32
C ARG A 149 5.37 -33.03 -14.93
N GLU A 150 4.42 -32.94 -14.00
CA GLU A 150 3.98 -31.67 -13.42
C GLU A 150 5.11 -31.04 -12.59
N LEU A 151 5.79 -31.82 -11.74
CA LEU A 151 6.96 -31.37 -10.97
C LEU A 151 8.10 -30.90 -11.89
N ASP A 152 8.38 -31.63 -12.97
CA ASP A 152 9.37 -31.29 -14.00
C ASP A 152 8.92 -30.09 -14.87
N SER A 153 7.66 -29.64 -14.78
CA SER A 153 7.16 -28.39 -15.40
C SER A 153 7.30 -27.23 -14.42
N LEU A 154 6.80 -27.40 -13.20
CA LEU A 154 6.82 -26.40 -12.13
C LEU A 154 8.26 -25.95 -11.78
N HIS A 155 9.26 -26.84 -11.86
CA HIS A 155 10.67 -26.43 -11.73
C HIS A 155 11.13 -25.51 -12.87
N LYS A 156 10.71 -25.73 -14.11
CA LYS A 156 11.06 -24.86 -15.24
C LYS A 156 10.36 -23.51 -15.16
N GLU A 157 9.11 -23.52 -14.71
CA GLU A 157 8.33 -22.30 -14.44
C GLU A 157 8.99 -21.49 -13.31
N TYR A 158 9.42 -22.15 -12.23
CA TYR A 158 10.20 -21.55 -11.15
C TYR A 158 11.56 -21.00 -11.63
N ASP A 159 12.35 -21.78 -12.36
CA ASP A 159 13.64 -21.34 -12.92
C ASP A 159 13.46 -20.14 -13.87
N SER A 160 12.38 -20.14 -14.67
CA SER A 160 11.99 -19.02 -15.52
C SER A 160 11.64 -17.78 -14.69
N MET A 161 10.80 -17.90 -13.65
CA MET A 161 10.48 -16.79 -12.74
C MET A 161 11.70 -16.26 -11.99
N VAL A 162 12.62 -17.12 -11.56
CA VAL A 162 13.89 -16.71 -10.94
C VAL A 162 14.74 -15.92 -11.95
N SER A 163 14.86 -16.39 -13.19
CA SER A 163 15.58 -15.65 -14.23
C SER A 163 14.94 -14.29 -14.54
N GLY A 164 13.60 -14.21 -14.55
CA GLY A 164 12.85 -12.97 -14.72
C GLY A 164 13.04 -11.99 -13.56
N ARG A 165 12.95 -12.48 -12.32
CA ARG A 165 13.27 -11.72 -11.10
C ARG A 165 14.69 -11.15 -11.17
N ASP A 166 15.67 -11.95 -11.56
CA ASP A 166 17.09 -11.54 -11.58
C ASP A 166 17.37 -10.52 -12.71
N ILE A 167 16.55 -10.47 -13.76
CA ILE A 167 16.55 -9.38 -14.75
C ILE A 167 15.91 -8.11 -14.17
N VAL A 168 14.79 -8.22 -13.45
CA VAL A 168 14.11 -7.08 -12.81
C VAL A 168 14.98 -6.45 -11.72
N VAL A 169 15.68 -7.26 -10.90
CA VAL A 169 16.63 -6.79 -9.88
C VAL A 169 17.75 -5.97 -10.53
N LYS A 170 18.38 -6.47 -11.61
CA LYS A 170 19.43 -5.73 -12.33
C LYS A 170 18.94 -4.38 -12.86
N ARG A 171 17.73 -4.33 -13.44
CA ARG A 171 17.13 -3.07 -13.90
C ARG A 171 16.83 -2.10 -12.74
N ALA A 172 16.45 -2.62 -11.57
CA ALA A 172 16.26 -1.81 -10.37
C ALA A 172 17.59 -1.26 -9.85
N ASP A 173 18.66 -2.07 -9.82
CA ASP A 173 20.01 -1.63 -9.46
C ASP A 173 20.56 -0.58 -10.44
N GLU A 174 20.34 -0.78 -11.74
CA GLU A 174 20.67 0.18 -12.82
C GLU A 174 19.91 1.51 -12.65
N ALA A 175 18.61 1.47 -12.37
CA ALA A 175 17.79 2.66 -12.11
C ALA A 175 18.20 3.39 -10.82
N VAL A 176 18.54 2.66 -9.76
CA VAL A 176 19.07 3.23 -8.50
C VAL A 176 20.46 3.84 -8.70
N ALA A 177 21.30 3.27 -9.57
CA ALA A 177 22.58 3.87 -9.94
C ALA A 177 22.39 5.18 -10.73
N ALA A 178 21.50 5.19 -11.73
CA ALA A 178 21.15 6.39 -12.49
C ALA A 178 20.57 7.49 -11.58
N SER A 179 19.65 7.14 -10.68
CA SER A 179 19.05 8.09 -9.72
C SER A 179 20.09 8.73 -8.79
N LYS A 180 21.18 8.05 -8.46
CA LYS A 180 22.26 8.58 -7.61
C LYS A 180 23.18 9.55 -8.35
N GLU A 181 23.39 9.36 -9.65
CA GLU A 181 24.12 10.34 -10.45
C GLU A 181 23.27 11.61 -10.63
N VAL A 182 21.96 11.48 -10.85
CA VAL A 182 21.02 12.62 -10.88
C VAL A 182 20.93 13.33 -9.51
N GLU A 183 20.95 12.59 -8.39
CA GLU A 183 21.03 13.18 -7.04
C GLU A 183 22.32 13.98 -6.84
N LYS A 184 23.44 13.50 -7.38
CA LYS A 184 24.72 14.20 -7.37
C LYS A 184 24.73 15.44 -8.27
N GLU A 185 24.23 15.34 -9.51
CA GLU A 185 24.08 16.48 -10.43
C GLU A 185 23.18 17.57 -9.84
N LEU A 186 22.10 17.18 -9.15
CA LEU A 186 21.23 18.10 -8.41
C LEU A 186 21.98 18.78 -7.25
N GLY A 187 22.84 18.05 -6.54
CA GLY A 187 23.69 18.58 -5.48
C GLY A 187 24.72 19.59 -5.99
N ASP A 188 25.41 19.27 -7.09
CA ASP A 188 26.38 20.15 -7.75
C ASP A 188 25.68 21.43 -8.26
N LEU A 189 24.53 21.31 -8.94
CA LEU A 189 23.71 22.45 -9.40
C LEU A 189 23.16 23.30 -8.23
N THR A 190 22.85 22.67 -7.08
CA THR A 190 22.42 23.40 -5.88
C THR A 190 23.57 24.22 -5.29
N ALA A 191 24.80 23.73 -5.34
CA ALA A 191 25.98 24.49 -4.94
C ALA A 191 26.27 25.67 -5.89
N GLU A 192 26.11 25.48 -7.21
CA GLU A 192 26.19 26.58 -8.19
C GLU A 192 25.09 27.63 -7.97
N PHE A 193 23.85 27.22 -7.66
CA PHE A 193 22.76 28.13 -7.34
C PHE A 193 23.04 28.96 -6.06
N ILE A 194 23.63 28.35 -5.03
CA ILE A 194 24.04 29.07 -3.82
C ILE A 194 25.15 30.09 -4.15
N SER A 195 26.20 29.68 -4.87
CA SER A 195 27.31 30.54 -5.27
C SER A 195 26.88 31.72 -6.16
N THR A 196 25.99 31.48 -7.12
CA THR A 196 25.42 32.54 -7.98
C THR A 196 24.48 33.47 -7.22
N LYS A 197 23.75 32.98 -6.21
CA LYS A 197 22.98 33.82 -5.30
C LYS A 197 23.88 34.67 -4.40
N GLU A 198 24.91 34.09 -3.79
CA GLU A 198 25.84 34.80 -2.89
C GLU A 198 26.59 35.91 -3.64
N SER A 199 27.01 35.66 -4.88
CA SER A 199 27.61 36.69 -5.74
C SER A 199 26.62 37.77 -6.20
N LEU A 200 25.34 37.43 -6.45
CA LEU A 200 24.29 38.41 -6.70
C LEU A 200 24.00 39.30 -5.48
N ASP A 201 23.90 38.71 -4.29
CA ASP A 201 23.65 39.46 -3.05
C ASP A 201 24.87 40.31 -2.64
N PHE A 202 26.11 39.86 -2.95
CA PHE A 202 27.32 40.69 -2.88
C PHE A 202 27.29 41.88 -3.85
N VAL A 203 26.90 41.68 -5.12
CA VAL A 203 26.78 42.76 -6.11
C VAL A 203 25.68 43.76 -5.71
N ARG A 204 24.59 43.30 -5.09
CA ARG A 204 23.54 44.17 -4.52
C ARG A 204 24.05 45.02 -3.36
N ALA A 205 24.83 44.44 -2.45
CA ALA A 205 25.46 45.22 -1.38
C ALA A 205 26.40 46.29 -1.95
N ALA A 206 27.29 45.92 -2.87
CA ALA A 206 28.21 46.85 -3.52
C ALA A 206 27.50 47.96 -4.33
N HIS A 207 26.31 47.69 -4.89
CA HIS A 207 25.47 48.73 -5.51
C HIS A 207 24.92 49.72 -4.46
N LEU A 208 24.37 49.23 -3.35
CA LEU A 208 23.82 50.07 -2.28
C LEU A 208 24.92 50.92 -1.63
N ASP A 209 26.09 50.35 -1.36
CA ASP A 209 27.25 51.07 -0.84
C ASP A 209 27.72 52.19 -1.80
N ALA A 210 27.64 51.96 -3.12
CA ALA A 210 27.99 52.95 -4.13
C ALA A 210 26.90 54.02 -4.33
N GLU A 211 25.62 53.67 -4.13
CA GLU A 211 24.48 54.59 -4.15
C GLU A 211 24.52 55.54 -2.93
N GLU A 212 24.83 55.02 -1.73
CA GLU A 212 25.03 55.84 -0.52
C GLU A 212 26.23 56.79 -0.69
N GLN A 213 27.35 56.31 -1.25
CA GLN A 213 28.50 57.17 -1.58
C GLN A 213 28.16 58.25 -2.62
N GLY A 214 27.39 57.90 -3.66
CA GLY A 214 26.94 58.85 -4.68
C GLY A 214 26.02 59.93 -4.13
N LEU A 215 25.10 59.57 -3.23
CA LEU A 215 24.24 60.51 -2.51
C LEU A 215 25.04 61.43 -1.59
N GLY A 216 26.01 60.89 -0.85
CA GLY A 216 26.88 61.69 0.03
C GLY A 216 27.71 62.74 -0.72
N VAL A 217 28.27 62.37 -1.89
CA VAL A 217 28.97 63.32 -2.77
C VAL A 217 28.02 64.37 -3.34
N MET A 218 26.81 63.97 -3.76
CA MET A 218 25.79 64.88 -4.28
C MET A 218 25.33 65.90 -3.22
N ASP A 219 25.15 65.48 -1.97
CA ASP A 219 24.82 66.38 -0.85
C ASP A 219 25.97 67.37 -0.55
N GLU A 220 27.24 66.93 -0.63
CA GLU A 220 28.41 67.82 -0.46
C GLU A 220 28.55 68.82 -1.63
N GLU A 221 28.39 68.37 -2.88
CA GLU A 221 28.35 69.24 -4.06
C GLU A 221 27.18 70.24 -4.00
N CYS A 222 26.00 69.80 -3.58
CA CYS A 222 24.82 70.64 -3.37
C CYS A 222 25.07 71.71 -2.29
N HIS A 223 25.72 71.34 -1.19
CA HIS A 223 26.11 72.28 -0.14
C HIS A 223 27.12 73.32 -0.63
N ASN A 224 28.16 72.89 -1.37
CA ASN A 224 29.18 73.77 -1.93
C ASN A 224 28.57 74.77 -2.93
N LEU A 225 27.76 74.29 -3.90
CA LEU A 225 27.05 75.15 -4.86
C LEU A 225 26.11 76.15 -4.18
N LYS A 226 25.47 75.76 -3.07
CA LYS A 226 24.65 76.68 -2.27
C LYS A 226 25.48 77.77 -1.60
N VAL A 227 26.65 77.44 -1.05
CA VAL A 227 27.57 78.41 -0.44
C VAL A 227 28.14 79.38 -1.48
N GLU A 228 28.47 78.90 -2.69
CA GLU A 228 28.86 79.76 -3.81
C GLU A 228 27.72 80.69 -4.26
N PHE A 229 26.47 80.20 -4.29
CA PHE A 229 25.29 81.02 -4.60
C PHE A 229 25.07 82.12 -3.55
N GLU A 230 25.13 81.79 -2.26
CA GLU A 230 24.96 82.78 -1.17
C GLU A 230 26.05 83.87 -1.24
N GLN A 231 27.30 83.51 -1.53
CA GLN A 231 28.39 84.47 -1.76
C GLN A 231 28.15 85.36 -3.01
N ALA A 232 27.69 84.77 -4.12
CA ALA A 232 27.37 85.52 -5.33
C ALA A 232 26.19 86.48 -5.13
N GLU A 233 25.21 86.13 -4.29
CA GLU A 233 24.13 87.04 -3.92
C GLU A 233 24.65 88.21 -3.06
N GLU A 234 25.51 87.96 -2.07
CA GLU A 234 26.16 89.04 -1.31
C GLU A 234 27.00 89.99 -2.19
N GLU A 235 27.72 89.47 -3.19
CA GLU A 235 28.46 90.26 -4.17
C GLU A 235 27.51 91.12 -5.01
N PHE A 236 26.39 90.55 -5.49
CA PHE A 236 25.38 91.27 -6.25
C PHE A 236 24.70 92.37 -5.41
N GLN A 237 24.39 92.10 -4.14
CA GLN A 237 23.84 93.10 -3.22
C GLN A 237 24.82 94.25 -2.98
N ARG A 238 26.11 93.96 -2.77
CA ARG A 238 27.19 94.97 -2.68
C ARG A 238 27.29 95.83 -3.94
N LEU A 239 27.35 95.20 -5.13
CA LEU A 239 27.45 95.90 -6.41
C LEU A 239 26.22 96.76 -6.69
N ASN A 240 25.01 96.30 -6.36
CA ASN A 240 23.78 97.07 -6.48
C ASN A 240 23.80 98.32 -5.56
N GLN A 241 24.32 98.20 -4.33
CA GLN A 241 24.50 99.34 -3.44
C GLN A 241 25.52 100.36 -4.00
N GLU A 242 26.61 99.89 -4.60
CA GLU A 242 27.57 100.75 -5.30
C GLU A 242 26.92 101.47 -6.50
N VAL A 243 26.17 100.76 -7.35
CA VAL A 243 25.43 101.33 -8.49
C VAL A 243 24.41 102.39 -8.05
N LEU A 244 23.73 102.19 -6.92
CA LEU A 244 22.85 103.21 -6.33
C LEU A 244 23.65 104.44 -5.88
N SER A 245 24.82 104.26 -5.27
CA SER A 245 25.69 105.38 -4.88
C SER A 245 26.22 106.15 -6.11
N ALA A 246 26.63 105.45 -7.17
CA ALA A 246 27.08 106.01 -8.43
C ALA A 246 25.95 106.78 -9.15
N ARG A 247 24.70 106.30 -9.06
CA ARG A 247 23.52 107.02 -9.57
C ARG A 247 23.31 108.36 -8.84
N VAL A 248 23.51 108.40 -7.52
CA VAL A 248 23.42 109.63 -6.71
C VAL A 248 24.59 110.59 -6.99
N LEU A 249 25.80 110.07 -7.25
CA LEU A 249 26.93 110.89 -7.69
C LEU A 249 26.69 111.45 -9.10
N LYS A 250 26.12 110.66 -10.01
CA LYS A 250 25.73 111.12 -11.35
C LYS A 250 24.69 112.23 -11.30
N SER A 251 23.60 112.09 -10.52
CA SER A 251 22.59 113.16 -10.43
C SER A 251 23.14 114.46 -9.83
N LYS A 252 24.12 114.37 -8.93
CA LYS A 252 24.86 115.56 -8.44
C LYS A 252 25.71 116.19 -9.55
N LEU A 253 26.44 115.38 -10.34
CA LEU A 253 27.23 115.85 -11.47
C LEU A 253 26.35 116.50 -12.55
N ASP A 254 25.22 115.90 -12.88
CA ASP A 254 24.25 116.43 -13.85
C ASP A 254 23.67 117.78 -13.37
N ALA A 255 23.35 117.91 -12.08
CA ALA A 255 22.91 119.16 -11.47
C ALA A 255 24.00 120.26 -11.48
N SER A 256 25.24 119.92 -11.11
CA SER A 256 26.38 120.85 -11.22
C SER A 256 26.66 121.26 -12.66
N SER A 257 26.48 120.33 -13.62
CA SER A 257 26.65 120.58 -15.05
C SER A 257 25.52 121.46 -15.63
N SER A 258 24.32 121.42 -15.04
CA SER A 258 23.28 122.40 -15.36
C SER A 258 23.65 123.79 -14.86
N LEU A 259 24.00 123.92 -13.56
CA LEU A 259 24.37 125.22 -12.98
C LEU A 259 25.56 125.87 -13.70
N LEU A 260 26.50 125.08 -14.23
CA LEU A 260 27.58 125.56 -15.10
C LEU A 260 27.07 126.13 -16.44
N ARG A 261 26.04 125.52 -17.04
CA ARG A 261 25.39 126.01 -18.26
C ARG A 261 24.60 127.28 -17.97
N ASP A 262 23.83 127.29 -16.89
CA ASP A 262 22.97 128.40 -16.51
C ASP A 262 23.82 129.67 -16.22
N LEU A 263 24.98 129.51 -15.56
CA LEU A 263 26.01 130.57 -15.41
C LEU A 263 26.64 131.02 -16.75
N LYS A 264 26.82 130.11 -17.71
CA LYS A 264 27.37 130.42 -19.04
C LYS A 264 26.34 131.19 -19.89
N ASP A 265 25.07 130.88 -19.73
CA ASP A 265 23.97 131.55 -20.42
C ASP A 265 23.74 132.95 -19.81
N GLU A 266 23.88 133.10 -18.48
CA GLU A 266 23.93 134.42 -17.81
C GLU A 266 25.13 135.28 -18.27
N LEU A 267 26.33 134.68 -18.38
CA LEU A 267 27.51 135.33 -18.96
C LEU A 267 27.28 135.75 -20.43
N SER A 268 26.51 134.96 -21.19
CA SER A 268 26.17 135.25 -22.58
C SER A 268 25.17 136.41 -22.67
N ALA A 269 24.14 136.44 -21.81
CA ALA A 269 23.18 137.55 -21.72
C ALA A 269 23.86 138.88 -21.32
N TYR A 270 24.90 138.85 -20.49
CA TYR A 270 25.73 140.03 -20.20
C TYR A 270 26.51 140.53 -21.43
N MET A 271 27.04 139.61 -22.25
CA MET A 271 27.80 139.93 -23.46
C MET A 271 26.91 140.47 -24.60
N GLU A 272 25.66 140.01 -24.70
CA GLU A 272 24.69 140.45 -25.71
C GLU A 272 24.11 141.86 -25.44
N SER A 273 24.39 142.44 -24.27
CA SER A 273 23.88 143.74 -23.82
C SER A 273 24.59 144.97 -24.43
N LYS A 274 25.55 144.82 -25.36
CA LYS A 274 26.35 145.97 -25.88
C LYS A 274 26.52 146.09 -27.40
N MET A 275 25.88 147.17 -27.89
CA MET A 275 26.21 148.00 -29.05
C MET A 275 25.78 147.53 -30.46
N LYS A 276 25.39 148.53 -31.25
CA LYS A 276 25.08 148.46 -32.70
C LYS A 276 26.27 148.97 -33.53
N ASP A 277 26.18 148.72 -34.84
CA ASP A 277 26.24 149.72 -35.93
C ASP A 277 27.15 149.36 -37.13
N GLU A 278 27.02 150.15 -38.20
CA GLU A 278 27.55 150.02 -39.56
C GLU A 278 29.10 149.95 -39.66
N GLY A 279 29.72 149.55 -40.79
CA GLY A 279 29.18 149.08 -42.07
C GLY A 279 30.21 149.17 -43.21
N ASP A 280 31.02 148.13 -43.42
CA ASP A 280 31.94 147.97 -44.57
C ASP A 280 32.26 146.48 -44.78
N LYS A 281 31.27 145.73 -45.30
CA LYS A 281 31.15 144.29 -44.99
C LYS A 281 31.03 143.29 -46.15
N GLU A 282 30.70 143.63 -47.40
CA GLU A 282 30.37 142.60 -48.42
C GLU A 282 31.51 141.58 -48.69
N ARG A 283 32.65 142.01 -49.22
CA ARG A 283 33.79 141.11 -49.55
C ARG A 283 34.55 140.57 -48.33
N LYS A 284 34.17 140.97 -47.12
CA LYS A 284 34.60 140.32 -45.86
C LYS A 284 33.56 139.31 -45.39
N LYS A 285 32.25 139.58 -45.51
CA LYS A 285 31.19 138.58 -45.29
C LYS A 285 31.44 137.36 -46.16
N GLU A 286 31.68 137.53 -47.47
CA GLU A 286 31.94 136.40 -48.38
C GLU A 286 33.13 135.53 -47.91
N LEU A 287 34.21 136.15 -47.39
CA LEU A 287 35.37 135.40 -46.87
C LEU A 287 35.10 134.75 -45.51
N GLU A 288 34.42 135.44 -44.58
CA GLU A 288 34.01 134.86 -43.29
C GLU A 288 32.87 133.83 -43.45
N GLU A 289 32.06 133.92 -44.50
CA GLU A 289 31.02 132.95 -44.86
C GLU A 289 31.62 131.72 -45.53
N VAL A 290 32.62 131.87 -46.40
CA VAL A 290 33.42 130.74 -46.89
C VAL A 290 34.17 130.07 -45.73
N LYS A 291 34.75 130.83 -44.79
CA LYS A 291 35.32 130.25 -43.55
C LYS A 291 34.27 129.53 -42.71
N LEU A 292 33.11 130.15 -42.44
CA LEU A 292 32.04 129.54 -41.65
C LEU A 292 31.50 128.26 -42.32
N ASN A 293 31.40 128.24 -43.66
CA ASN A 293 31.06 127.05 -44.41
C ASN A 293 32.18 125.98 -44.39
N ILE A 294 33.46 126.37 -44.36
CA ILE A 294 34.60 125.45 -44.14
C ILE A 294 34.59 124.89 -42.71
N GLU A 295 34.35 125.71 -41.70
CA GLU A 295 34.23 125.30 -40.29
C GLU A 295 33.03 124.36 -40.09
N LYS A 296 31.88 124.70 -40.70
CA LYS A 296 30.69 123.86 -40.73
C LYS A 296 30.94 122.53 -41.43
N ALA A 297 31.54 122.53 -42.62
CA ALA A 297 31.91 121.30 -43.33
C ALA A 297 32.95 120.47 -42.55
N THR A 298 33.86 121.12 -41.83
CA THR A 298 34.83 120.44 -40.94
C THR A 298 34.14 119.81 -39.74
N ALA A 299 33.13 120.47 -39.16
CA ALA A 299 32.28 119.91 -38.10
C ALA A 299 31.41 118.76 -38.61
N GLU A 300 30.81 118.88 -39.81
CA GLU A 300 30.06 117.81 -40.46
C GLU A 300 30.96 116.59 -40.76
N VAL A 301 32.19 116.79 -41.27
CA VAL A 301 33.19 115.73 -41.46
C VAL A 301 33.62 115.11 -40.12
N LYS A 302 33.74 115.88 -39.04
CA LYS A 302 34.01 115.36 -37.69
C LYS A 302 32.86 114.48 -37.20
N ASN A 303 31.61 114.94 -37.33
CA ASN A 303 30.42 114.18 -36.94
C ASN A 303 30.28 112.88 -37.76
N LEU A 304 30.53 112.93 -39.08
CA LEU A 304 30.53 111.75 -39.95
C LEU A 304 31.65 110.76 -39.60
N ARG A 305 32.83 111.26 -39.19
CA ARG A 305 33.94 110.42 -38.72
C ARG A 305 33.63 109.74 -37.38
N GLU A 306 32.96 110.44 -36.48
CA GLU A 306 32.49 109.90 -35.19
C GLU A 306 31.38 108.85 -35.40
N ALA A 307 30.42 109.11 -36.29
CA ALA A 307 29.41 108.13 -36.69
C ALA A 307 30.04 106.89 -37.38
N SER A 308 31.04 107.09 -38.24
CA SER A 308 31.77 105.98 -38.87
C SER A 308 32.54 105.13 -37.85
N ALA A 309 33.17 105.75 -36.86
CA ALA A 309 33.84 105.03 -35.76
C ALA A 309 32.84 104.25 -34.90
N SER A 310 31.65 104.81 -34.61
CA SER A 310 30.58 104.10 -33.89
C SER A 310 30.06 102.91 -34.69
N LEU A 311 29.84 103.05 -36.00
CA LEU A 311 29.41 101.94 -36.85
C LEU A 311 30.48 100.85 -36.96
N GLN A 312 31.77 101.21 -36.99
CA GLN A 312 32.87 100.24 -36.93
C GLN A 312 32.89 99.49 -35.59
N LEU A 313 32.68 100.18 -34.46
CA LEU A 313 32.60 99.54 -33.14
C LEU A 313 31.42 98.56 -33.07
N ASN A 314 30.23 98.99 -33.49
CA ASN A 314 29.04 98.14 -33.54
C ASN A 314 29.27 96.90 -34.42
N LEU A 315 29.90 97.06 -35.60
CA LEU A 315 30.23 95.95 -36.49
C LEU A 315 31.20 94.93 -35.86
N GLN A 316 32.15 95.37 -35.02
CA GLN A 316 33.02 94.44 -34.29
C GLN A 316 32.28 93.75 -33.14
N GLN A 317 31.36 94.46 -32.47
CA GLN A 317 30.48 93.88 -31.45
C GLN A 317 29.55 92.81 -32.05
N GLU A 318 28.85 93.10 -33.16
CA GLU A 318 28.03 92.12 -33.88
C GLU A 318 28.81 90.88 -34.31
N LYS A 319 30.06 91.04 -34.77
CA LYS A 319 30.94 89.90 -35.08
C LYS A 319 31.24 89.03 -33.86
N SER A 320 31.53 89.62 -32.70
CA SER A 320 31.75 88.85 -31.47
C SER A 320 30.49 88.14 -30.99
N VAL A 321 29.32 88.75 -31.13
CA VAL A 321 28.02 88.09 -30.85
C VAL A 321 27.80 86.92 -31.80
N LEU A 322 28.10 87.08 -33.10
CA LEU A 322 27.98 86.02 -34.11
C LEU A 322 28.94 84.85 -33.84
N THR A 323 30.19 85.10 -33.45
CA THR A 323 31.13 84.02 -33.08
C THR A 323 30.67 83.27 -31.84
N ASN A 324 30.15 83.97 -30.82
CA ASN A 324 29.66 83.35 -29.60
C ASN A 324 28.38 82.54 -29.86
N LEU A 325 27.46 83.07 -30.66
CA LEU A 325 26.24 82.36 -31.07
C LEU A 325 26.59 81.08 -31.83
N ARG A 326 27.52 81.16 -32.79
CA ARG A 326 28.00 79.99 -33.55
C ARG A 326 28.66 78.93 -32.64
N GLN A 327 29.46 79.34 -31.67
CA GLN A 327 30.03 78.40 -30.69
C GLN A 327 28.92 77.72 -29.87
N SER A 328 27.90 78.47 -29.45
CA SER A 328 26.75 77.89 -28.73
C SER A 328 25.93 76.92 -29.61
N GLU A 329 25.77 77.23 -30.90
CA GLU A 329 25.14 76.35 -31.90
C GLU A 329 25.96 75.05 -32.10
N GLU A 330 27.28 75.16 -32.23
CA GLU A 330 28.18 74.01 -32.35
C GLU A 330 28.14 73.12 -31.08
N THR A 331 28.06 73.70 -29.87
CA THR A 331 27.85 72.92 -28.62
C THR A 331 26.45 72.30 -28.49
N ALA A 332 25.40 73.02 -28.91
CA ALA A 332 24.02 72.50 -28.88
C ALA A 332 23.84 71.34 -29.88
N SER A 333 24.48 71.45 -31.06
CA SER A 333 24.52 70.39 -32.06
C SER A 333 25.19 69.12 -31.52
N ALA A 334 26.33 69.25 -30.83
CA ALA A 334 26.99 68.13 -30.16
C ALA A 334 26.09 67.46 -29.11
N ALA A 335 25.40 68.25 -28.28
CA ALA A 335 24.46 67.73 -27.28
C ALA A 335 23.24 67.01 -27.90
N VAL A 336 22.76 67.44 -29.07
CA VAL A 336 21.70 66.75 -29.82
C VAL A 336 22.18 65.39 -30.33
N VAL A 337 23.44 65.27 -30.79
CA VAL A 337 24.01 63.98 -31.23
C VAL A 337 24.13 63.00 -30.06
N THR A 338 24.64 63.44 -28.90
CA THR A 338 24.74 62.55 -27.72
C THR A 338 23.36 62.07 -27.25
N LEU A 339 22.35 62.95 -27.24
CA LEU A 339 20.98 62.56 -26.91
C LEU A 339 20.35 61.61 -27.95
N GLN A 340 20.74 61.69 -29.22
CA GLN A 340 20.32 60.72 -30.25
C GLN A 340 20.95 59.34 -30.03
N GLU A 341 22.23 59.27 -29.65
CA GLU A 341 22.91 58.00 -29.32
C GLU A 341 22.29 57.33 -28.08
N GLU A 342 21.99 58.08 -27.03
CA GLU A 342 21.27 57.58 -25.84
C GLU A 342 19.85 57.11 -26.17
N LEU A 343 19.16 57.79 -27.09
CA LEU A 343 17.82 57.44 -27.54
C LEU A 343 17.80 56.15 -28.38
N GLU A 344 18.83 55.87 -29.19
CA GLU A 344 18.97 54.56 -29.86
C GLU A 344 19.44 53.44 -28.91
N LYS A 345 20.29 53.76 -27.93
CA LYS A 345 20.68 52.83 -26.85
C LYS A 345 19.48 52.41 -25.99
N THR A 346 18.58 53.34 -25.66
CA THR A 346 17.34 53.02 -24.92
C THR A 346 16.31 52.30 -25.79
N ARG A 347 16.15 52.66 -27.07
CA ARG A 347 15.31 51.90 -28.03
C ARG A 347 15.73 50.44 -28.14
N SER A 348 17.03 50.17 -28.32
CA SER A 348 17.56 48.81 -28.42
C SER A 348 17.44 48.02 -27.10
N ALA A 349 17.64 48.66 -25.95
CA ALA A 349 17.36 48.05 -24.64
C ALA A 349 15.87 47.67 -24.47
N ILE A 350 14.93 48.55 -24.87
CA ILE A 350 13.49 48.26 -24.83
C ILE A 350 13.14 47.09 -25.77
N ALA A 351 13.75 46.99 -26.95
CA ALA A 351 13.54 45.87 -27.87
C ALA A 351 14.03 44.54 -27.27
N PHE A 352 15.20 44.52 -26.63
CA PHE A 352 15.72 43.34 -25.93
C PHE A 352 14.83 42.91 -24.76
N LEU A 353 14.37 43.86 -23.94
CA LEU A 353 13.46 43.58 -22.82
C LEU A 353 12.14 42.97 -23.30
N LYS A 354 11.55 43.48 -24.40
CA LYS A 354 10.34 42.91 -25.00
C LYS A 354 10.54 41.48 -25.52
N MET A 355 11.70 41.17 -26.08
CA MET A 355 12.02 39.80 -26.50
C MET A 355 12.06 38.85 -25.31
N LYS A 356 12.64 39.28 -24.17
CA LYS A 356 12.64 38.50 -22.93
C LYS A 356 11.30 38.44 -22.20
N GLU A 357 10.47 39.47 -22.33
CA GLU A 357 9.08 39.49 -21.87
C GLU A 357 8.24 38.42 -22.59
N GLU A 358 8.40 38.28 -23.92
CA GLU A 358 7.66 37.30 -24.71
C GLU A 358 8.18 35.87 -24.52
N GLU A 359 9.50 35.68 -24.40
CA GLU A 359 10.12 34.40 -24.00
C GLU A 359 9.59 33.94 -22.62
N ALA A 360 9.42 34.88 -21.68
CA ALA A 360 8.81 34.60 -20.39
C ALA A 360 7.30 34.29 -20.48
N ARG A 361 6.54 34.94 -21.38
CA ARG A 361 5.13 34.57 -21.65
C ARG A 361 5.02 33.16 -22.22
N GLU A 362 5.86 32.80 -23.19
CA GLU A 362 5.83 31.47 -23.80
C GLU A 362 6.14 30.39 -22.76
N MET A 363 7.18 30.58 -21.94
CA MET A 363 7.45 29.69 -20.79
C MET A 363 6.29 29.65 -19.79
N MET A 364 5.62 30.77 -19.51
CA MET A 364 4.44 30.81 -18.62
C MET A 364 3.22 30.07 -19.21
N ILE A 365 3.16 29.87 -20.53
CA ILE A 365 2.14 29.06 -21.22
C ILE A 365 2.54 27.58 -21.31
N GLU A 366 3.83 27.28 -21.42
CA GLU A 366 4.33 25.89 -21.43
C GLU A 366 4.36 25.24 -20.05
N LEU A 367 4.83 25.96 -19.02
CA LEU A 367 5.11 25.38 -17.71
C LEU A 367 3.85 24.79 -17.02
N PRO A 368 2.65 25.41 -17.10
CA PRO A 368 1.42 24.77 -16.64
C PRO A 368 1.05 23.49 -17.40
N LYS A 369 1.34 23.41 -18.71
CA LYS A 369 1.09 22.18 -19.50
C LYS A 369 2.03 21.05 -19.10
N LYS A 370 3.30 21.38 -18.85
CA LYS A 370 4.31 20.42 -18.36
C LYS A 370 3.97 19.95 -16.94
N LEU A 371 3.45 20.84 -16.08
CA LEU A 371 2.93 20.50 -14.75
C LEU A 371 1.72 19.56 -14.85
N GLN A 372 0.74 19.88 -15.71
CA GLN A 372 -0.46 19.06 -15.92
C GLN A 372 -0.12 17.67 -16.47
N GLN A 373 0.84 17.58 -17.39
CA GLN A 373 1.32 16.28 -17.88
C GLN A 373 1.97 15.48 -16.75
N ALA A 374 2.85 16.08 -15.95
CA ALA A 374 3.48 15.41 -14.82
C ALA A 374 2.48 14.98 -13.72
N GLU A 375 1.38 15.73 -13.53
CA GLU A 375 0.28 15.35 -12.66
C GLU A 375 -0.48 14.12 -13.20
N GLN A 376 -0.79 14.09 -14.50
CA GLN A 376 -1.40 12.93 -15.15
C GLN A 376 -0.48 11.70 -15.11
N ASP A 377 0.80 11.85 -15.47
CA ASP A 377 1.80 10.78 -15.45
C ASP A 377 1.93 10.16 -14.04
N ALA A 378 1.85 11.00 -12.99
CA ALA A 378 1.90 10.56 -11.60
C ALA A 378 0.64 9.81 -11.16
N ASP A 379 -0.56 10.23 -11.59
CA ASP A 379 -1.80 9.51 -11.29
C ASP A 379 -1.91 8.19 -12.10
N GLU A 380 -1.41 8.14 -13.34
CA GLU A 380 -1.28 6.90 -14.13
C GLU A 380 -0.30 5.91 -13.46
N ALA A 381 0.88 6.38 -13.04
CA ALA A 381 1.85 5.55 -12.31
C ALA A 381 1.29 5.02 -10.97
N LYS A 382 0.49 5.85 -10.28
CA LYS A 382 -0.21 5.49 -9.03
C LYS A 382 -1.33 4.49 -9.26
N ALA A 383 -2.08 4.58 -10.36
CA ALA A 383 -3.07 3.57 -10.74
C ALA A 383 -2.40 2.21 -11.04
N LEU A 384 -1.30 2.21 -11.80
CA LEU A 384 -0.51 1.00 -12.10
C LEU A 384 0.11 0.38 -10.82
N ALA A 385 0.55 1.21 -9.87
CA ALA A 385 1.02 0.75 -8.57
C ALA A 385 -0.10 0.11 -7.73
N GLN A 386 -1.34 0.59 -7.85
CA GLN A 386 -2.51 0.00 -7.18
C GLN A 386 -2.94 -1.33 -7.82
N THR A 387 -2.96 -1.45 -9.15
CA THR A 387 -3.28 -2.74 -9.79
C THR A 387 -2.23 -3.81 -9.48
N ALA A 388 -0.94 -3.46 -9.54
CA ALA A 388 0.14 -4.38 -9.16
C ALA A 388 0.08 -4.79 -7.66
N GLN A 389 -0.44 -3.94 -6.78
CA GLN A 389 -0.68 -4.30 -5.38
C GLN A 389 -1.86 -5.26 -5.21
N LEU A 390 -2.94 -5.10 -6.00
CA LEU A 390 -4.10 -6.01 -5.99
C LEU A 390 -3.71 -7.40 -6.52
N GLU A 391 -3.03 -7.46 -7.67
CA GLU A 391 -2.50 -8.70 -8.26
C GLU A 391 -1.56 -9.44 -7.28
N LEU A 392 -0.75 -8.69 -6.53
CA LEU A 392 0.16 -9.23 -5.50
C LEU A 392 -0.56 -9.70 -4.22
N VAL A 393 -1.79 -9.24 -3.96
CA VAL A 393 -2.66 -9.80 -2.90
C VAL A 393 -3.33 -11.08 -3.40
N GLU A 394 -3.93 -11.05 -4.60
CA GLU A 394 -4.58 -12.20 -5.22
C GLU A 394 -3.60 -13.40 -5.34
N ALA A 395 -2.40 -13.17 -5.89
CA ALA A 395 -1.36 -14.20 -5.99
C ALA A 395 -0.88 -14.76 -4.63
N LYS A 396 -0.99 -14.00 -3.53
CA LYS A 396 -0.70 -14.48 -2.17
C LYS A 396 -1.84 -15.35 -1.62
N GLU A 397 -3.09 -14.97 -1.88
CA GLU A 397 -4.25 -15.77 -1.48
C GLU A 397 -4.29 -17.10 -2.25
N GLU A 398 -3.98 -17.10 -3.55
CA GLU A 398 -3.77 -18.32 -4.34
C GLU A 398 -2.62 -19.17 -3.79
N ALA A 399 -1.48 -18.57 -3.43
CA ALA A 399 -0.33 -19.30 -2.90
C ALA A 399 -0.62 -19.96 -1.54
N GLU A 400 -1.29 -19.27 -0.61
CA GLU A 400 -1.71 -19.86 0.66
C GLU A 400 -2.82 -20.93 0.46
N GLN A 401 -3.72 -20.75 -0.51
CA GLN A 401 -4.70 -21.78 -0.87
C GLN A 401 -4.02 -23.04 -1.46
N ALA A 402 -3.00 -22.87 -2.32
CA ALA A 402 -2.20 -23.96 -2.88
C ALA A 402 -1.40 -24.69 -1.78
N LYS A 403 -0.84 -23.95 -0.83
CA LYS A 403 -0.15 -24.48 0.36
C LYS A 403 -1.07 -25.26 1.30
N ALA A 404 -2.31 -24.82 1.49
CA ALA A 404 -3.33 -25.58 2.22
C ALA A 404 -3.73 -26.89 1.50
N ARG A 405 -3.88 -26.84 0.15
CA ARG A 405 -4.07 -28.03 -0.69
C ARG A 405 -2.88 -28.99 -0.58
N ALA A 406 -1.66 -28.49 -0.57
CA ALA A 406 -0.46 -29.32 -0.40
C ALA A 406 -0.42 -30.02 0.97
N SER A 407 -0.68 -29.29 2.07
CA SER A 407 -0.66 -29.86 3.43
C SER A 407 -1.75 -30.92 3.66
N THR A 408 -2.93 -30.76 3.06
CA THR A 408 -3.99 -31.79 3.12
C THR A 408 -3.64 -33.03 2.30
N LEU A 409 -3.00 -32.87 1.13
CA LEU A 409 -2.47 -33.98 0.34
C LEU A 409 -1.34 -34.73 1.06
N GLU A 410 -0.41 -34.02 1.70
CA GLU A 410 0.68 -34.60 2.50
C GLU A 410 0.12 -35.39 3.69
N SER A 411 -0.86 -34.84 4.41
CA SER A 411 -1.54 -35.51 5.53
C SER A 411 -2.24 -36.79 5.08
N ARG A 412 -2.87 -36.78 3.90
CA ARG A 412 -3.48 -37.98 3.29
C ARG A 412 -2.43 -39.00 2.88
N LEU A 413 -1.32 -38.58 2.26
CA LEU A 413 -0.20 -39.43 1.88
C LEU A 413 0.45 -40.09 3.11
N LEU A 414 0.64 -39.37 4.21
CA LEU A 414 1.15 -39.91 5.47
C LEU A 414 0.18 -40.96 6.07
N THR A 415 -1.12 -40.78 5.90
CA THR A 415 -2.15 -41.72 6.34
C THR A 415 -2.07 -43.01 5.51
N SER A 416 -2.08 -42.92 4.18
CA SER A 416 -1.92 -44.09 3.32
C SER A 416 -0.56 -44.79 3.47
N GLN A 417 0.52 -44.07 3.81
CA GLN A 417 1.78 -44.71 4.21
C GLN A 417 1.66 -45.53 5.51
N LYS A 418 0.85 -45.10 6.49
CA LYS A 418 0.59 -45.87 7.71
C LYS A 418 -0.27 -47.09 7.41
N GLU A 419 -1.28 -46.95 6.57
CA GLU A 419 -2.14 -48.05 6.08
C GLU A 419 -1.31 -49.11 5.34
N ILE A 420 -0.45 -48.71 4.40
CA ILE A 420 0.46 -49.63 3.68
C ILE A 420 1.44 -50.33 4.64
N LYS A 421 1.92 -49.65 5.68
CA LYS A 421 2.76 -50.27 6.72
C LYS A 421 1.98 -51.29 7.55
N ALA A 422 0.74 -50.97 7.95
CA ALA A 422 -0.14 -51.89 8.67
C ALA A 422 -0.53 -53.12 7.82
N ALA A 423 -0.88 -52.90 6.55
CA ALA A 423 -1.16 -53.97 5.57
C ALA A 423 0.05 -54.91 5.40
N LYS A 424 1.28 -54.38 5.29
CA LYS A 424 2.51 -55.19 5.22
C LYS A 424 2.86 -55.93 6.52
N VAL A 425 2.39 -55.46 7.68
CA VAL A 425 2.48 -56.23 8.93
C VAL A 425 1.44 -57.35 8.94
N SER A 426 0.20 -57.07 8.53
CA SER A 426 -0.86 -58.07 8.38
C SER A 426 -0.48 -59.16 7.37
N GLU A 427 0.11 -58.79 6.23
CA GLU A 427 0.64 -59.69 5.20
C GLU A 427 1.69 -60.67 5.77
N LYS A 428 2.60 -60.18 6.63
CA LYS A 428 3.57 -61.04 7.32
C LYS A 428 2.89 -61.97 8.32
N LEU A 429 1.96 -61.46 9.11
CA LEU A 429 1.21 -62.23 10.11
C LEU A 429 0.36 -63.33 9.47
N ALA A 430 -0.23 -63.05 8.30
CA ALA A 430 -0.92 -64.04 7.47
C ALA A 430 0.05 -65.09 6.92
N LYS A 431 1.22 -64.67 6.39
CA LYS A 431 2.26 -65.60 5.90
C LYS A 431 2.88 -66.46 7.01
N GLU A 432 2.97 -65.95 8.23
CA GLU A 432 3.42 -66.70 9.41
C GLU A 432 2.32 -67.67 9.89
N SER A 433 1.05 -67.25 9.88
CA SER A 433 -0.11 -68.13 10.13
C SER A 433 -0.21 -69.27 9.11
N ILE A 434 -0.05 -68.98 7.81
CA ILE A 434 -0.01 -70.00 6.74
C ILE A 434 1.13 -70.99 6.99
N LYS A 435 2.35 -70.51 7.29
CA LYS A 435 3.48 -71.39 7.64
C LYS A 435 3.27 -72.19 8.94
N ALA A 436 2.47 -71.70 9.87
CA ALA A 436 2.08 -72.46 11.06
C ALA A 436 1.05 -73.55 10.70
N LEU A 437 0.10 -73.25 9.82
CA LEU A 437 -0.86 -74.22 9.27
C LEU A 437 -0.17 -75.30 8.44
N GLU A 438 0.66 -74.94 7.46
CA GLU A 438 1.49 -75.87 6.67
C GLU A 438 2.34 -76.79 7.58
N LYS A 439 2.89 -76.25 8.67
CA LYS A 439 3.63 -77.04 9.68
C LYS A 439 2.72 -77.98 10.46
N SER A 440 1.52 -77.54 10.84
CA SER A 440 0.54 -78.40 11.51
C SER A 440 0.02 -79.50 10.59
N GLU A 441 -0.15 -79.23 9.29
CA GLU A 441 -0.59 -80.21 8.30
C GLU A 441 0.51 -81.20 7.92
N SER A 442 1.76 -80.74 7.74
CA SER A 442 2.91 -81.64 7.60
C SER A 442 3.19 -82.48 8.86
N SER A 443 2.74 -82.03 10.04
CA SER A 443 2.74 -82.84 11.27
C SER A 443 1.57 -83.84 11.30
N ARG A 444 0.39 -83.45 10.78
CA ARG A 444 -0.84 -84.25 10.64
C ARG A 444 -0.74 -85.36 9.57
N ASN A 445 0.32 -85.35 8.75
CA ASN A 445 0.73 -86.50 7.93
C ASN A 445 1.31 -87.67 8.76
N ASN A 446 1.40 -87.56 10.08
CA ASN A 446 1.32 -88.71 10.98
C ASN A 446 -0.05 -88.70 11.67
N ASN A 447 -0.66 -89.89 11.76
CA ASN A 447 -2.06 -90.06 12.19
C ASN A 447 -2.31 -89.54 13.62
N ASP A 448 -2.96 -88.38 13.74
CA ASP A 448 -3.77 -88.03 14.92
C ASP A 448 -4.91 -87.08 14.55
N THR A 449 -6.02 -87.64 14.06
CA THR A 449 -7.30 -86.94 13.92
C THR A 449 -7.95 -86.78 15.29
N ASN A 450 -7.54 -85.76 16.08
CA ASN A 450 -8.35 -85.14 17.16
C ASN A 450 -7.66 -83.88 17.71
N SER A 451 -7.90 -82.72 17.09
CA SER A 451 -7.58 -81.39 17.64
C SER A 451 -8.85 -80.55 17.87
N SER A 452 -9.92 -81.20 18.30
CA SER A 452 -11.08 -80.55 18.89
C SER A 452 -10.70 -80.06 20.29
N VAL A 453 -10.38 -78.77 20.42
CA VAL A 453 -10.05 -78.17 21.72
C VAL A 453 -11.30 -78.14 22.59
N THR A 454 -11.48 -79.17 23.42
CA THR A 454 -12.60 -79.33 24.35
C THR A 454 -12.43 -78.43 25.57
N ILE A 455 -12.73 -77.15 25.39
CA ILE A 455 -12.89 -76.17 26.47
C ILE A 455 -14.01 -76.68 27.40
N THR A 456 -13.75 -76.75 28.71
CA THR A 456 -14.78 -77.14 29.68
C THR A 456 -15.86 -76.06 29.81
N LEU A 457 -17.06 -76.45 30.27
CA LEU A 457 -18.18 -75.52 30.38
C LEU A 457 -17.87 -74.34 31.32
N ASP A 458 -17.12 -74.60 32.40
CA ASP A 458 -16.69 -73.57 33.35
C ASP A 458 -15.66 -72.60 32.72
N GLU A 459 -14.67 -73.11 31.98
CA GLU A 459 -13.72 -72.27 31.24
C GLU A 459 -14.40 -71.41 30.16
N TYR A 460 -15.42 -71.95 29.47
CA TYR A 460 -16.24 -71.18 28.54
C TYR A 460 -16.98 -70.03 29.25
N HIS A 461 -17.56 -70.30 30.43
CA HIS A 461 -18.20 -69.26 31.23
C HIS A 461 -17.22 -68.22 31.79
N GLU A 462 -16.00 -68.61 32.19
CA GLU A 462 -14.94 -67.65 32.57
C GLU A 462 -14.50 -66.78 31.39
N LEU A 463 -14.25 -67.37 30.23
CA LEU A 463 -13.87 -66.67 28.99
C LEU A 463 -14.96 -65.69 28.56
N SER A 464 -16.22 -66.12 28.55
CA SER A 464 -17.39 -65.28 28.23
C SER A 464 -17.56 -64.11 29.23
N LYS A 465 -17.37 -64.37 30.53
CA LYS A 465 -17.39 -63.33 31.58
C LYS A 465 -16.20 -62.36 31.47
N ARG A 466 -15.08 -62.80 30.88
CA ARG A 466 -13.87 -61.99 30.66
C ARG A 466 -13.97 -61.14 29.40
N SER A 467 -14.55 -61.66 28.31
CA SER A 467 -14.84 -60.90 27.10
C SER A 467 -15.90 -59.83 27.36
N TYR A 468 -17.00 -60.15 28.06
CA TYR A 468 -18.03 -59.18 28.44
C TYR A 468 -17.45 -57.99 29.23
N LYS A 469 -16.59 -58.26 30.23
CA LYS A 469 -15.90 -57.21 30.98
C LYS A 469 -14.95 -56.36 30.13
N ALA A 470 -14.27 -56.96 29.15
CA ALA A 470 -13.44 -56.21 28.21
C ALA A 470 -14.31 -55.35 27.27
N GLU A 471 -15.48 -55.84 26.88
CA GLU A 471 -16.45 -55.11 26.08
C GLU A 471 -17.05 -53.93 26.84
N GLU A 472 -17.45 -54.09 28.11
CA GLU A 472 -17.89 -52.97 28.95
C GLU A 472 -16.80 -51.90 29.09
N GLN A 473 -15.53 -52.29 29.28
CA GLN A 473 -14.42 -51.34 29.32
C GLN A 473 -14.19 -50.64 27.98
N ALA A 474 -14.41 -51.31 26.85
CA ALA A 474 -14.35 -50.69 25.53
C ALA A 474 -15.53 -49.71 25.32
N ARG A 475 -16.76 -50.13 25.62
CA ARG A 475 -17.97 -49.28 25.57
C ARG A 475 -17.83 -48.03 26.44
N ALA A 476 -17.30 -48.16 27.65
CA ALA A 476 -17.04 -47.03 28.55
C ALA A 476 -16.00 -46.05 27.99
N ARG A 477 -14.93 -46.55 27.34
CA ARG A 477 -13.93 -45.70 26.66
C ARG A 477 -14.52 -44.96 25.45
N VAL A 478 -15.35 -45.63 24.65
CA VAL A 478 -16.07 -45.02 23.52
C VAL A 478 -17.04 -43.94 24.00
N ALA A 479 -17.80 -44.20 25.07
CA ALA A 479 -18.69 -43.21 25.67
C ALA A 479 -17.93 -41.97 26.18
N ALA A 480 -16.78 -42.16 26.85
CA ALA A 480 -15.93 -41.06 27.30
C ALA A 480 -15.32 -40.25 26.13
N ALA A 481 -14.90 -40.92 25.05
CA ALA A 481 -14.40 -40.26 23.84
C ALA A 481 -15.50 -39.46 23.13
N ASN A 482 -16.70 -40.03 22.98
CA ASN A 482 -17.85 -39.33 22.41
C ASN A 482 -18.23 -38.10 23.23
N SER A 483 -18.24 -38.20 24.57
CA SER A 483 -18.49 -37.04 25.44
C SER A 483 -17.47 -35.91 25.25
N GLN A 484 -16.20 -36.23 25.00
CA GLN A 484 -15.17 -35.23 24.66
C GLN A 484 -15.40 -34.60 23.28
N ILE A 485 -15.79 -35.42 22.29
CA ILE A 485 -16.14 -34.95 20.94
C ILE A 485 -17.34 -34.01 20.98
N ASP A 486 -18.37 -34.32 21.77
CA ASP A 486 -19.58 -33.49 21.84
C ASP A 486 -19.32 -32.17 22.60
N MET A 487 -18.54 -32.18 23.69
CA MET A 487 -18.04 -30.94 24.31
C MET A 487 -17.22 -30.09 23.33
N ALA A 488 -16.40 -30.71 22.47
CA ALA A 488 -15.62 -29.99 21.47
C ALA A 488 -16.53 -29.33 20.42
N LYS A 489 -17.51 -30.06 19.86
CA LYS A 489 -18.51 -29.51 18.93
C LYS A 489 -19.30 -28.35 19.54
N GLU A 490 -19.72 -28.46 20.80
CA GLU A 490 -20.40 -27.34 21.46
C GLU A 490 -19.47 -26.12 21.65
N SER A 491 -18.17 -26.31 21.84
CA SER A 491 -17.21 -25.20 21.92
C SER A 491 -16.96 -24.56 20.54
N GLU A 492 -16.93 -25.37 19.48
CA GLU A 492 -16.85 -24.94 18.08
C GLU A 492 -18.08 -24.10 17.71
N LEU A 493 -19.29 -24.59 17.97
CA LEU A 493 -20.54 -23.87 17.70
C LEU A 493 -20.60 -22.51 18.40
N ARG A 494 -20.24 -22.43 19.69
CA ARG A 494 -20.16 -21.15 20.43
C ARG A 494 -19.12 -20.19 19.85
N SER A 495 -18.03 -20.71 19.27
CA SER A 495 -17.02 -19.87 18.62
C SER A 495 -17.46 -19.35 17.25
N LEU A 496 -18.30 -20.11 16.53
CA LEU A 496 -18.92 -19.68 15.28
C LEU A 496 -20.03 -18.64 15.53
N GLU A 497 -20.88 -18.85 16.54
CA GLU A 497 -21.89 -17.90 17.00
C GLU A 497 -21.26 -16.54 17.36
N MET A 498 -20.17 -16.54 18.14
CA MET A 498 -19.42 -15.31 18.46
C MET A 498 -18.74 -14.66 17.24
N LEU A 499 -18.35 -15.45 16.23
CA LEU A 499 -17.79 -14.91 14.99
C LEU A 499 -18.87 -14.26 14.11
N GLU A 500 -20.09 -14.80 14.11
CA GLU A 500 -21.25 -14.25 13.43
C GLU A 500 -21.68 -12.92 14.07
N GLU A 501 -21.83 -12.87 15.41
CA GLU A 501 -22.07 -11.62 16.17
C GLU A 501 -21.06 -10.52 15.83
N LEU A 502 -19.76 -10.86 15.79
CA LEU A 502 -18.70 -9.90 15.46
C LEU A 502 -18.75 -9.44 13.99
N ASN A 503 -19.19 -10.30 13.06
CA ASN A 503 -19.35 -9.93 11.66
C ASN A 503 -20.57 -9.01 11.44
N GLU A 504 -21.69 -9.24 12.14
CA GLU A 504 -22.82 -8.33 12.17
C GLU A 504 -22.42 -6.96 12.75
N GLU A 505 -21.72 -6.94 13.90
CA GLU A 505 -21.17 -5.70 14.47
C GLU A 505 -20.25 -4.95 13.49
N LEU A 506 -19.41 -5.67 12.73
CA LEU A 506 -18.54 -5.07 11.71
C LEU A 506 -19.33 -4.53 10.52
N ALA A 507 -20.40 -5.19 10.08
CA ALA A 507 -21.29 -4.69 9.05
C ALA A 507 -21.98 -3.39 9.48
N VAL A 508 -22.53 -3.34 10.70
CA VAL A 508 -23.14 -2.13 11.27
C VAL A 508 -22.13 -0.99 11.40
N ARG A 509 -20.89 -1.28 11.84
CA ARG A 509 -19.82 -0.27 11.89
C ARG A 509 -19.44 0.26 10.51
N ARG A 510 -19.28 -0.62 9.51
CA ARG A 510 -18.99 -0.24 8.11
C ARG A 510 -20.08 0.67 7.55
N GLU A 511 -21.35 0.34 7.74
CA GLU A 511 -22.46 1.17 7.26
C GLU A 511 -22.52 2.52 7.99
N SER A 512 -22.29 2.55 9.31
CA SER A 512 -22.21 3.81 10.05
C SER A 512 -21.07 4.72 9.58
N LEU A 513 -19.94 4.14 9.15
CA LEU A 513 -18.81 4.86 8.57
C LEU A 513 -19.16 5.38 7.16
N ASN A 514 -19.78 4.56 6.32
CA ASN A 514 -20.23 4.91 4.97
C ASN A 514 -21.18 6.12 5.00
N ILE A 515 -22.19 6.07 5.88
CA ILE A 515 -23.12 7.18 6.13
C ILE A 515 -22.38 8.43 6.65
N ALA A 516 -21.38 8.27 7.52
CA ALA A 516 -20.59 9.41 8.01
C ALA A 516 -19.76 10.07 6.89
N THR A 517 -19.12 9.27 6.02
CA THR A 517 -18.36 9.78 4.87
C THR A 517 -19.25 10.43 3.82
N GLU A 518 -20.42 9.86 3.52
CA GLU A 518 -21.37 10.44 2.56
C GLU A 518 -21.93 11.79 3.06
N ASN A 519 -22.20 11.91 4.37
CA ASN A 519 -22.62 13.18 4.97
C ASN A 519 -21.49 14.22 5.03
N ALA A 520 -20.24 13.80 5.28
CA ALA A 520 -19.08 14.70 5.21
C ALA A 520 -18.86 15.25 3.79
N GLU A 521 -19.01 14.39 2.77
CA GLU A 521 -18.92 14.79 1.37
C GLU A 521 -20.07 15.72 0.95
N LYS A 522 -21.31 15.44 1.36
CA LYS A 522 -22.45 16.36 1.18
C LYS A 522 -22.22 17.73 1.84
N ALA A 523 -21.60 17.75 3.03
CA ALA A 523 -21.23 19.00 3.69
C ALA A 523 -20.11 19.76 2.95
N ARG A 524 -19.13 19.05 2.37
CA ARG A 524 -18.08 19.64 1.51
C ARG A 524 -18.67 20.26 0.25
N GLN A 525 -19.60 19.56 -0.42
CA GLN A 525 -20.30 20.05 -1.61
C GLN A 525 -21.16 21.28 -1.27
N GLY A 526 -21.91 21.24 -0.15
CA GLY A 526 -22.68 22.39 0.33
C GLY A 526 -21.82 23.61 0.69
N LYS A 527 -20.61 23.40 1.23
CA LYS A 527 -19.62 24.47 1.43
C LYS A 527 -19.21 25.11 0.11
N LEU A 528 -18.85 24.30 -0.89
CA LEU A 528 -18.39 24.80 -2.20
C LEU A 528 -19.49 25.60 -2.92
N ALA A 529 -20.73 25.11 -2.92
CA ALA A 529 -21.86 25.83 -3.50
C ALA A 529 -22.06 27.21 -2.85
N LEU A 530 -21.95 27.31 -1.53
CA LEU A 530 -22.04 28.60 -0.82
C LEU A 530 -20.81 29.50 -1.06
N GLU A 531 -19.62 28.94 -1.27
CA GLU A 531 -18.44 29.70 -1.70
C GLU A 531 -18.55 30.20 -3.15
N GLU A 532 -19.30 29.49 -4.00
CA GLU A 532 -19.66 29.90 -5.36
C GLU A 532 -20.72 31.01 -5.39
N GLU A 533 -21.84 30.85 -4.68
CA GLU A 533 -22.87 31.89 -4.51
C GLU A 533 -22.27 33.18 -3.91
N LEU A 534 -21.35 33.06 -2.95
CA LEU A 534 -20.69 34.21 -2.34
C LEU A 534 -19.62 34.82 -3.27
N ARG A 535 -19.06 34.05 -4.23
CA ARG A 535 -18.22 34.59 -5.30
C ARG A 535 -19.04 35.39 -6.32
N THR A 536 -20.20 34.88 -6.75
CA THR A 536 -21.07 35.64 -7.67
C THR A 536 -21.64 36.87 -6.98
N TRP A 537 -22.08 36.79 -5.73
CA TRP A 537 -22.55 37.95 -4.97
C TRP A 537 -21.47 39.03 -4.80
N ARG A 538 -20.20 38.66 -4.56
CA ARG A 538 -19.09 39.64 -4.57
C ARG A 538 -18.95 40.33 -5.92
N ALA A 539 -18.99 39.59 -7.02
CA ALA A 539 -18.89 40.16 -8.37
C ALA A 539 -20.08 41.07 -8.69
N GLU A 540 -21.31 40.71 -8.28
CA GLU A 540 -22.50 41.55 -8.40
C GLU A 540 -22.39 42.84 -7.58
N GLN A 541 -21.83 42.78 -6.37
CA GLN A 541 -21.56 43.98 -5.56
C GLN A 541 -20.45 44.86 -6.16
N GLU A 542 -19.37 44.27 -6.67
CA GLU A 542 -18.30 44.99 -7.35
C GLU A 542 -18.82 45.67 -8.63
N GLN A 543 -19.67 44.98 -9.41
CA GLN A 543 -20.34 45.55 -10.57
C GLN A 543 -21.30 46.69 -10.18
N GLN A 544 -22.16 46.52 -9.17
CA GLN A 544 -23.03 47.59 -8.68
C GLN A 544 -22.25 48.82 -8.18
N MET A 545 -21.12 48.61 -7.49
CA MET A 545 -20.22 49.70 -7.11
C MET A 545 -19.62 50.40 -8.34
N SER A 546 -19.26 49.65 -9.39
CA SER A 546 -18.76 50.23 -10.65
C SER A 546 -19.82 51.07 -11.38
N ASP A 547 -21.08 50.59 -11.44
CA ASP A 547 -22.20 51.33 -12.01
C ASP A 547 -22.50 52.61 -11.21
N ILE A 548 -22.47 52.55 -9.88
CA ILE A 548 -22.62 53.71 -8.99
C ILE A 548 -21.49 54.72 -9.21
N THR A 549 -20.22 54.28 -9.31
CA THR A 549 -19.08 55.18 -9.61
C THR A 549 -19.13 55.79 -11.01
N THR A 550 -20.01 55.30 -11.89
CA THR A 550 -20.26 55.86 -13.24
C THR A 550 -21.50 56.78 -13.26
N SER A 551 -22.24 56.92 -12.15
CA SER A 551 -23.55 57.61 -12.11
C SER A 551 -23.79 58.53 -10.90
N GLU A 552 -22.78 58.96 -10.14
CA GLU A 552 -23.01 59.89 -9.02
C GLU A 552 -22.00 61.06 -8.96
N ALA A 553 -22.35 62.14 -9.66
CA ALA A 553 -21.63 63.42 -9.65
C ALA A 553 -22.54 64.60 -9.27
N ALA A 554 -23.28 64.50 -8.16
CA ALA A 554 -23.97 65.66 -7.55
C ALA A 554 -24.36 65.45 -6.06
N THR A 555 -23.91 66.39 -5.21
CA THR A 555 -24.54 66.85 -3.93
C THR A 555 -24.80 65.87 -2.77
N GLU A 556 -24.25 66.22 -1.60
CA GLU A 556 -24.73 65.78 -0.27
C GLU A 556 -26.16 66.30 0.04
N PRO A 557 -26.83 65.81 1.12
CA PRO A 557 -26.66 66.51 2.40
C PRO A 557 -26.55 65.63 3.66
N VAL A 558 -25.84 66.19 4.65
CA VAL A 558 -25.68 65.77 6.06
C VAL A 558 -26.99 65.44 6.80
N HIS A 559 -26.99 64.39 7.64
CA HIS A 559 -27.59 64.44 8.99
C HIS A 559 -27.07 63.35 9.97
N ASP A 560 -26.33 63.82 10.98
CA ASP A 560 -26.43 63.50 12.42
C ASP A 560 -26.20 62.09 13.05
N LEU A 561 -25.22 62.12 13.97
CA LEU A 561 -25.19 61.56 15.35
C LEU A 561 -24.83 60.08 15.65
N LEU A 562 -23.61 59.94 16.20
CA LEU A 562 -23.22 59.17 17.40
C LEU A 562 -23.51 57.64 17.44
N SER A 563 -22.50 56.76 17.38
CA SER A 563 -21.48 56.48 18.42
C SER A 563 -22.00 55.78 19.69
N SER A 564 -21.54 54.56 19.95
CA SER A 564 -20.71 54.25 21.15
C SER A 564 -20.03 52.87 21.02
N LYS A 565 -19.34 52.39 22.08
CA LYS A 565 -18.26 51.38 21.98
C LYS A 565 -18.27 50.33 23.11
N GLY A 566 -18.82 49.15 22.81
CA GLY A 566 -18.39 47.85 23.36
C GLY A 566 -18.93 47.37 24.72
N LYS A 567 -18.42 46.19 25.12
CA LYS A 567 -18.70 45.34 26.30
C LYS A 567 -20.03 44.56 26.34
N ALA A 568 -19.90 43.26 26.61
CA ALA A 568 -20.96 42.38 27.11
C ALA A 568 -21.16 42.56 28.63
N PRO A 569 -22.27 42.05 29.19
CA PRO A 569 -22.15 40.88 30.08
C PRO A 569 -23.28 39.84 29.93
N LEU A 570 -23.16 38.73 30.65
CA LEU A 570 -24.16 37.65 30.76
C LEU A 570 -25.35 38.07 31.64
N ASN A 571 -26.58 37.63 31.32
CA ASN A 571 -27.25 36.51 32.03
C ASN A 571 -28.72 36.26 31.64
N ASN A 572 -29.05 34.96 31.56
CA ASN A 572 -30.29 34.20 31.78
C ASN A 572 -31.67 34.86 32.05
N ALA A 573 -32.70 34.10 31.60
CA ALA A 573 -33.99 33.78 32.26
C ALA A 573 -35.30 34.47 31.77
N GLU A 574 -36.08 33.64 31.06
CA GLU A 574 -37.51 33.33 31.28
C GLU A 574 -38.67 34.34 31.02
N THR A 575 -39.49 33.95 30.03
CA THR A 575 -40.98 33.85 30.09
C THR A 575 -41.84 35.10 29.87
N GLY A 576 -42.53 35.12 28.72
CA GLY A 576 -43.70 35.96 28.39
C GLY A 576 -44.24 35.60 27.00
N SER A 577 -45.56 35.48 26.79
CA SER A 577 -46.12 34.82 25.58
C SER A 577 -47.39 35.44 25.01
N ALA A 578 -47.34 35.76 23.71
CA ALA A 578 -48.43 35.78 22.72
C ALA A 578 -49.64 36.74 22.94
N PRO A 579 -50.60 36.86 21.99
CA PRO A 579 -50.65 36.42 20.59
C PRO A 579 -50.73 37.65 19.62
N ASP A 580 -51.06 37.65 18.33
CA ASP A 580 -51.34 36.65 17.26
C ASP A 580 -50.83 37.29 15.91
N THR A 581 -51.24 37.07 14.65
CA THR A 581 -52.32 36.29 14.00
C THR A 581 -51.91 35.87 12.58
N LYS A 582 -52.16 34.59 12.22
CA LYS A 582 -52.34 34.05 10.84
C LYS A 582 -51.12 34.10 9.87
N SER A 583 -50.87 33.11 8.98
CA SER A 583 -51.36 31.71 8.92
C SER A 583 -50.62 30.85 7.87
N LYS A 584 -50.18 29.63 8.26
CA LYS A 584 -50.00 28.39 7.43
C LYS A 584 -49.02 28.48 6.22
N LYS A 585 -48.11 27.52 6.00
CA LYS A 585 -48.32 26.06 5.83
C LYS A 585 -47.15 25.20 6.37
N LYS A 586 -47.28 23.87 6.30
CA LYS A 586 -46.49 22.86 7.03
C LYS A 586 -45.31 22.29 6.21
N LYS A 587 -44.19 21.98 6.88
CA LYS A 587 -43.44 20.70 6.74
C LYS A 587 -42.56 20.42 7.97
N LYS A 588 -43.13 19.61 8.87
CA LYS A 588 -42.53 18.54 9.69
C LYS A 588 -41.00 18.53 9.92
N SER A 589 -40.61 18.73 11.17
CA SER A 589 -39.37 18.21 11.77
C SER A 589 -39.44 16.70 12.04
N LEU A 590 -38.30 16.01 12.09
CA LEU A 590 -38.11 14.77 12.86
C LEU A 590 -36.61 14.48 13.08
N PHE A 591 -36.09 14.81 14.26
CA PHE A 591 -34.85 14.23 14.77
C PHE A 591 -35.19 13.01 15.65
N PRO A 592 -34.63 11.81 15.39
CA PRO A 592 -34.28 10.87 16.46
C PRO A 592 -32.94 11.32 17.05
N ALA A 593 -32.84 11.71 18.33
CA ALA A 593 -33.00 10.90 19.56
C ALA A 593 -31.64 10.37 20.06
N LYS A 594 -31.37 10.58 21.35
CA LYS A 594 -30.10 10.21 22.01
C LYS A 594 -29.90 8.70 22.01
N VAL A 595 -28.79 8.21 21.45
CA VAL A 595 -28.28 6.88 21.79
C VAL A 595 -27.62 6.97 23.17
N VAL A 596 -28.18 6.25 24.15
CA VAL A 596 -27.58 6.10 25.49
C VAL A 596 -26.62 4.92 25.44
N MET A 597 -25.31 5.18 25.53
CA MET A 597 -24.32 4.10 25.62
C MET A 597 -24.36 3.42 26.99
N PHE A 598 -24.92 2.20 27.03
CA PHE A 598 -24.86 1.33 28.20
C PHE A 598 -23.51 0.61 28.29
N PHE A 599 -22.61 1.12 29.13
CA PHE A 599 -21.35 0.42 29.47
C PHE A 599 -21.60 -0.79 30.39
N SER A 600 -21.91 -1.94 29.80
CA SER A 600 -22.07 -3.22 30.49
C SER A 600 -20.73 -3.81 30.94
N LYS A 601 -20.15 -3.29 32.03
CA LYS A 601 -18.99 -3.91 32.71
C LYS A 601 -19.32 -5.33 33.20
N ARG A 602 -19.03 -6.36 32.40
CA ARG A 602 -18.96 -7.75 32.89
C ARG A 602 -17.74 -7.87 33.83
N LYS A 603 -18.01 -8.19 35.11
CA LYS A 603 -16.95 -8.52 36.07
C LYS A 603 -16.32 -9.87 35.69
N THR A 604 -15.00 -9.93 35.66
CA THR A 604 -14.27 -11.19 35.83
C THR A 604 -14.18 -11.53 37.32
N HIS A 605 -14.49 -12.76 37.69
CA HIS A 605 -14.18 -13.35 38.99
C HIS A 605 -13.93 -14.86 38.82
N PRO A 606 -13.20 -15.50 39.75
CA PRO A 606 -12.32 -16.61 39.39
C PRO A 606 -12.96 -18.01 39.44
N THR A 607 -12.15 -18.95 38.95
CA THR A 607 -12.31 -20.41 38.99
C THR A 607 -12.86 -21.00 40.29
N LYS A 608 -13.62 -22.08 40.13
CA LYS A 608 -13.54 -23.25 41.00
C LYS A 608 -13.83 -24.52 40.21
#